data_AF-A0A535N567-F1
#
_entry.id   AF-A0A535N567-F1
#
_cell.length_a   1.000
_cell.length_b   1.000
_cell.length_c   1.000
_cell.angle_alpha   90.00
_cell.angle_beta   90.00
_cell.angle_gamma   90.00
#
_symmetry.space_group_name_H-M   'P 1'
#
loop_
_entity.id
_entity.type
_entity.pdbx_description
1 polymer ?
#
loop_
_entity_poly.entity_id
_entity_poly.type
_entity_poly.pdbx_seq_one_letter_code
_entity_poly.pdbx_strand_id
1 'polypeptide(L)'
;MPVFDVAGLRDFAADPLRRLFLAELLASYTRVSSGSILFRTARGWRRRRFSELDPMRLLELLELAPPIERPGIHRRLGDLALFLTGVFPDHAGGGQLRLGAGAEAPLALLERLGKNAYRSAWQATGSQGKGTARVLEDLASDGFGRARRILNFLTDRYLFPLRDHWFPTAA
;
A
#
# COMPACT_ATOMS: atom_id res chain seq x y z
N MET A 1 0.08 22.58 5.45
CA MET A 1 1.24 22.00 4.73
C MET A 1 2.33 23.06 4.60
N PRO A 2 3.60 22.79 4.91
CA PRO A 2 4.69 23.66 4.49
C PRO A 2 4.85 23.55 2.97
N VAL A 3 5.01 24.69 2.29
CA VAL A 3 5.07 24.86 0.82
C VAL A 3 6.40 24.39 0.21
N PHE A 4 7.31 23.81 1.01
CA PHE A 4 8.73 23.70 0.66
C PHE A 4 9.13 22.47 -0.17
N ASP A 5 8.21 21.56 -0.52
CA ASP A 5 8.53 20.36 -1.32
C ASP A 5 7.61 20.19 -2.54
N VAL A 6 7.16 21.30 -3.12
CA VAL A 6 6.23 21.26 -4.27
C VAL A 6 6.93 20.84 -5.56
N ALA A 7 8.20 21.22 -5.75
CA ALA A 7 8.97 20.86 -6.94
C ALA A 7 9.21 19.35 -7.04
N GLY A 8 9.68 18.71 -5.97
CA GLY A 8 9.90 17.26 -5.93
C GLY A 8 8.63 16.44 -6.11
N LEU A 9 7.48 16.94 -5.64
CA LEU A 9 6.17 16.33 -5.87
C LEU A 9 5.71 16.50 -7.32
N ARG A 10 5.92 17.68 -7.93
CA ARG A 10 5.59 17.94 -9.33
C ARG A 10 6.40 17.05 -10.28
N ASP A 11 7.69 16.90 -10.04
CA ASP A 11 8.56 16.05 -10.86
C ASP A 11 8.19 14.56 -10.73
N PHE A 12 7.83 14.13 -9.52
CA PHE A 12 7.30 12.79 -9.29
C PHE A 12 6.00 12.56 -10.08
N ALA A 13 5.07 13.52 -10.02
CA ALA A 13 3.81 13.45 -10.74
C ALA A 13 3.94 13.67 -12.26
N ALA A 14 5.04 14.24 -12.75
CA ALA A 14 5.25 14.43 -14.18
C ALA A 14 5.60 13.12 -14.90
N ASP A 15 6.23 12.17 -14.21
CA ASP A 15 6.60 10.87 -14.76
C ASP A 15 5.34 10.04 -15.09
N PRO A 16 5.12 9.62 -16.37
CA PRO A 16 3.97 8.82 -16.76
C PRO A 16 3.89 7.46 -16.05
N LEU A 17 5.01 6.80 -15.77
CA LEU A 17 5.02 5.49 -15.13
C LEU A 17 4.59 5.59 -13.67
N ARG A 18 5.06 6.62 -12.95
CA ARG A 18 4.65 6.88 -11.56
C ARG A 18 3.16 7.22 -11.48
N ARG A 19 2.65 8.03 -12.42
CA ARG A 19 1.21 8.35 -12.50
C ARG A 19 0.37 7.12 -12.77
N LEU A 20 0.74 6.31 -13.77
CA LEU A 20 0.03 5.08 -14.09
C LEU A 20 0.00 4.15 -12.87
N PHE A 21 1.14 4.00 -12.19
CA PHE A 21 1.22 3.20 -10.96
C PHE A 21 0.25 3.67 -9.88
N LEU A 22 0.19 4.98 -9.59
CA LEU A 22 -0.73 5.52 -8.58
C LEU A 22 -2.20 5.32 -8.98
N ALA A 23 -2.51 5.46 -10.27
CA ALA A 23 -3.86 5.22 -10.79
C ALA A 23 -4.25 3.73 -10.67
N GLU A 24 -3.37 2.81 -11.05
CA GLU A 24 -3.56 1.37 -10.90
C GLU A 24 -3.71 0.97 -9.42
N LEU A 25 -2.90 1.57 -8.53
CA LEU A 25 -3.00 1.35 -7.09
C LEU A 25 -4.38 1.76 -6.57
N LEU A 26 -4.84 2.98 -6.88
CA LEU A 26 -6.17 3.43 -6.46
C LEU A 26 -7.27 2.54 -7.06
N ALA A 27 -7.18 2.20 -8.34
CA ALA A 27 -8.12 1.31 -9.01
C ALA A 27 -8.19 -0.06 -8.31
N SER A 28 -7.05 -0.62 -7.88
CA SER A 28 -6.97 -1.92 -7.21
C SER A 28 -7.72 -1.98 -5.87
N TYR A 29 -7.95 -0.83 -5.22
CA TYR A 29 -8.68 -0.75 -3.95
C TYR A 29 -10.13 -0.27 -4.10
N THR A 30 -10.60 0.02 -5.32
CA THR A 30 -12.03 0.30 -5.57
C THR A 30 -12.91 -0.92 -5.27
N ARG A 31 -12.38 -2.13 -5.47
CA ARG A 31 -13.00 -3.38 -5.09
C ARG A 31 -12.04 -4.16 -4.20
N VAL A 32 -12.25 -4.07 -2.90
CA VAL A 32 -11.47 -4.83 -1.92
C VAL A 32 -11.79 -6.31 -2.07
N SER A 33 -10.77 -7.12 -2.40
CA SER A 33 -10.92 -8.57 -2.39
C SER A 33 -10.69 -9.07 -0.96
N SER A 34 -11.65 -9.84 -0.46
CA SER A 34 -11.57 -10.55 0.81
C SER A 34 -12.10 -11.96 0.62
N GLY A 35 -11.50 -12.93 1.31
CA GLY A 35 -11.85 -14.34 1.10
C GLY A 35 -11.27 -15.26 2.16
N SER A 36 -11.26 -16.56 1.88
CA SER A 36 -10.66 -17.56 2.76
C SER A 36 -9.83 -18.56 1.98
N ILE A 37 -8.58 -18.76 2.39
CA ILE A 37 -7.66 -19.74 1.81
C ILE A 37 -7.55 -20.93 2.75
N LEU A 38 -7.49 -22.14 2.20
CA LEU A 38 -7.15 -23.35 2.93
C LEU A 38 -5.66 -23.62 2.76
N PHE A 39 -4.95 -23.76 3.87
CA PHE A 39 -3.54 -24.13 3.88
C PHE A 39 -3.35 -25.41 4.68
N ARG A 40 -2.35 -26.20 4.28
CA ARG A 40 -2.04 -27.47 4.93
C ARG A 40 -1.02 -27.23 6.03
N THR A 41 -1.34 -27.68 7.25
CA THR A 41 -0.44 -27.64 8.40
C THR A 41 -0.07 -29.06 8.84
N ALA A 42 0.92 -29.19 9.72
CA ALA A 42 1.26 -30.46 10.37
C ALA A 42 0.07 -31.08 11.13
N ARG A 43 -0.96 -30.29 11.50
CA ARG A 43 -2.18 -30.73 12.19
C ARG A 43 -3.42 -30.81 11.28
N GLY A 44 -3.21 -30.86 9.96
CA GLY A 44 -4.27 -30.98 8.94
C GLY A 44 -4.57 -29.67 8.20
N TRP A 45 -5.65 -29.69 7.42
CA TRP A 45 -6.13 -28.50 6.70
C TRP A 45 -6.67 -27.46 7.66
N ARG A 46 -6.31 -26.21 7.43
CA ARG A 46 -6.82 -25.06 8.20
C ARG A 46 -7.32 -24.01 7.23
N ARG A 47 -8.54 -23.51 7.49
CA ARG A 47 -9.14 -22.41 6.75
C ARG A 47 -8.78 -21.10 7.44
N ARG A 48 -8.31 -20.11 6.68
CA ARG A 48 -7.96 -18.79 7.23
C ARG A 48 -8.45 -17.70 6.30
N ARG A 49 -9.04 -16.67 6.90
CA ARG A 49 -9.56 -15.52 6.17
C ARG A 49 -8.38 -14.63 5.77
N PHE A 50 -8.42 -14.11 4.55
CA PHE A 50 -7.54 -13.04 4.09
C PHE A 50 -8.37 -11.80 3.81
N SER A 51 -7.78 -10.64 4.12
CA SER A 51 -8.29 -9.34 3.74
C SER A 51 -7.12 -8.59 3.13
N GLU A 52 -7.28 -8.09 1.91
CA GLU A 52 -6.29 -7.24 1.26
C GLU A 52 -6.10 -5.89 1.97
N LEU A 53 -6.96 -5.58 2.96
CA LEU A 53 -6.85 -4.40 3.82
C LEU A 53 -6.15 -4.66 5.16
N ASP A 54 -5.69 -5.90 5.41
CA ASP A 54 -5.02 -6.25 6.66
C ASP A 54 -3.53 -6.59 6.40
N PRO A 55 -2.60 -5.68 6.77
CA PRO A 55 -1.17 -5.91 6.58
C PRO A 55 -0.67 -7.17 7.31
N MET A 56 -1.24 -7.51 8.46
CA MET A 56 -0.84 -8.70 9.22
C MET A 56 -1.22 -9.97 8.46
N ARG A 57 -2.38 -9.99 7.80
CA ARG A 57 -2.79 -11.15 6.98
C ARG A 57 -1.90 -11.35 5.76
N LEU A 58 -1.40 -10.28 5.17
CA LEU A 58 -0.43 -10.37 4.07
C LEU A 58 0.94 -10.84 4.53
N LEU A 59 1.40 -10.40 5.71
CA LEU A 59 2.63 -10.92 6.34
C LEU A 59 2.52 -12.42 6.66
N GLU A 60 1.39 -12.83 7.25
CA GLU A 60 1.09 -14.24 7.48
C GLU A 60 1.07 -15.06 6.18
N LEU A 61 0.56 -14.48 5.08
CA LEU A 61 0.54 -15.13 3.78
C LEU A 61 1.96 -15.30 3.21
N LEU A 62 2.86 -14.32 3.39
CA LEU A 62 4.26 -14.40 2.96
C LEU A 62 5.00 -15.59 3.60
N GLU A 63 4.73 -15.89 4.86
CA GLU A 63 5.34 -17.03 5.57
C GLU A 63 4.91 -18.38 4.96
N LEU A 64 3.68 -18.46 4.46
CA LEU A 64 3.08 -19.69 3.93
C LEU A 64 3.27 -19.84 2.42
N ALA A 65 3.53 -18.75 1.71
CA ALA A 65 3.57 -18.72 0.26
C ALA A 65 4.86 -19.36 -0.30
N PRO A 66 4.74 -20.10 -1.42
CA PRO A 66 5.91 -20.62 -2.14
C PRO A 66 6.77 -19.46 -2.67
N PRO A 67 8.09 -19.64 -2.85
CA PRO A 67 9.00 -18.56 -3.23
C PRO A 67 8.59 -17.78 -4.48
N ILE A 68 7.94 -18.44 -5.45
CA ILE A 68 7.49 -17.84 -6.70
C ILE A 68 6.34 -16.83 -6.53
N GLU A 69 5.52 -16.97 -5.48
CA GLU A 69 4.38 -16.08 -5.21
C GLU A 69 4.76 -14.89 -4.31
N ARG A 70 5.84 -15.01 -3.54
CA ARG A 70 6.29 -13.99 -2.57
C ARG A 70 6.51 -12.60 -3.17
N PRO A 71 7.06 -12.41 -4.39
CA PRO A 71 7.25 -11.08 -4.96
C PRO A 71 5.92 -10.33 -5.13
N GLY A 72 4.87 -11.03 -5.55
CA GLY A 72 3.53 -10.46 -5.70
C GLY A 72 2.92 -10.05 -4.36
N ILE A 73 3.10 -10.87 -3.32
CA ILE A 73 2.59 -10.57 -1.98
C ILE A 73 3.36 -9.41 -1.34
N HIS A 74 4.68 -9.35 -1.52
CA HIS A 74 5.49 -8.20 -1.11
C HIS A 74 5.05 -6.91 -1.81
N ARG A 75 4.82 -6.95 -3.13
CA ARG A 75 4.28 -5.79 -3.85
C ARG A 75 2.93 -5.36 -3.25
N ARG A 76 2.03 -6.32 -3.02
CA ARG A 76 0.70 -6.01 -2.49
C ARG A 76 0.75 -5.41 -1.07
N LEU A 77 1.67 -5.89 -0.22
CA LEU A 77 1.91 -5.31 1.10
C LEU A 77 2.41 -3.87 1.01
N GLY A 78 3.31 -3.58 0.06
CA GLY A 78 3.75 -2.22 -0.25
C GLY A 78 2.61 -1.31 -0.68
N ASP A 79 1.79 -1.80 -1.62
CA ASP A 79 0.61 -1.07 -2.14
C ASP A 79 -0.40 -0.78 -1.04
N LEU A 80 -0.65 -1.74 -0.14
CA LEU A 80 -1.53 -1.56 1.01
C LEU A 80 -0.99 -0.49 1.98
N ALA A 81 0.29 -0.55 2.31
CA ALA A 81 0.91 0.44 3.18
C ALA A 81 0.85 1.85 2.57
N LEU A 82 1.13 1.99 1.27
CA LEU A 82 1.05 3.26 0.56
C LEU A 82 -0.39 3.78 0.50
N PHE A 83 -1.35 2.88 0.25
CA PHE A 83 -2.78 3.21 0.23
C PHE A 83 -3.27 3.69 1.61
N LEU A 84 -3.01 2.94 2.68
CA LEU A 84 -3.45 3.30 4.03
C LEU A 84 -2.84 4.63 4.49
N THR A 85 -1.55 4.83 4.23
CA THR A 85 -0.85 6.05 4.67
C THR A 85 -1.13 7.27 3.79
N GLY A 86 -1.54 7.06 2.53
CA GLY A 86 -1.86 8.12 1.57
C GLY A 86 -3.33 8.51 1.57
N VAL A 87 -4.24 7.55 1.61
CA VAL A 87 -5.70 7.76 1.49
C VAL A 87 -6.37 7.87 2.86
N PHE A 88 -5.87 7.16 3.87
CA PHE A 88 -6.44 7.14 5.22
C PHE A 88 -5.41 7.46 6.32
N PRO A 89 -4.68 8.58 6.23
CA PRO A 89 -3.59 8.90 7.16
C PRO A 89 -4.03 8.91 8.63
N ASP A 90 -5.25 9.35 8.92
CA ASP A 90 -5.79 9.39 10.29
C ASP A 90 -6.15 8.00 10.84
N HIS A 91 -6.58 7.08 9.98
CA HIS A 91 -6.86 5.69 10.38
C HIS A 91 -5.57 4.89 10.55
N ALA A 92 -4.52 5.27 9.83
CA ALA A 92 -3.17 4.77 10.03
C ALA A 92 -2.60 5.23 11.37
N GLY A 93 -2.82 6.48 11.78
CA GLY A 93 -2.34 7.06 13.05
C GLY A 93 -3.19 6.73 14.29
N GLY A 94 -4.50 6.54 14.13
CA GLY A 94 -5.47 6.38 15.21
C GLY A 94 -5.96 4.94 15.38
N GLY A 95 -5.14 4.07 15.99
CA GLY A 95 -5.58 2.91 16.78
C GLY A 95 -6.33 1.74 16.11
N GLN A 96 -6.88 1.85 14.90
CA GLN A 96 -7.62 0.75 14.26
C GLN A 96 -6.67 -0.32 13.71
N LEU A 97 -5.52 0.07 13.18
CA LEU A 97 -4.44 -0.83 12.79
C LEU A 97 -3.50 -1.00 13.99
N ARG A 98 -3.82 -1.93 14.90
CA ARG A 98 -2.91 -2.31 16.01
C ARG A 98 -1.73 -3.12 15.47
N LEU A 99 -0.82 -2.44 14.78
CA LEU A 99 0.45 -2.99 14.29
C LEU A 99 1.47 -3.06 15.44
N GLY A 100 1.22 -3.93 16.42
CA GLY A 100 2.14 -4.17 17.54
C GLY A 100 2.33 -2.97 18.49
N ALA A 101 2.59 -3.25 19.76
CA ALA A 101 2.92 -2.23 20.74
C ALA A 101 4.39 -1.81 20.57
N GLY A 102 4.65 -0.71 19.88
CA GLY A 102 5.96 -0.09 19.73
C GLY A 102 5.91 1.41 20.00
N ALA A 103 7.04 2.02 20.37
CA ALA A 103 7.17 3.46 20.64
C ALA A 103 7.11 4.35 19.38
N GLU A 104 6.95 3.76 18.20
CA GLU A 104 6.94 4.45 16.93
C GLU A 104 5.52 4.85 16.51
N ALA A 105 5.39 6.04 15.93
CA ALA A 105 4.12 6.49 15.35
C ALA A 105 3.62 5.48 14.29
N PRO A 106 2.35 5.03 14.36
CA PRO A 106 1.80 4.03 13.45
C PRO A 106 2.00 4.33 11.95
N LEU A 107 1.99 5.62 11.57
CA LEU A 107 2.27 6.08 10.21
C LEU A 107 3.71 5.76 9.77
N ALA A 108 4.70 6.01 10.63
CA ALA A 108 6.11 5.78 10.32
C ALA A 108 6.44 4.28 10.21
N LEU A 109 5.79 3.46 11.06
CA LEU A 109 5.87 2.01 10.98
C LEU A 109 5.33 1.48 9.64
N LEU A 110 4.15 1.95 9.21
CA LEU A 110 3.56 1.59 7.93
C LEU A 110 4.41 2.04 6.75
N GLU A 111 4.98 3.24 6.79
CA GLU A 111 5.89 3.72 5.75
C GLU A 111 7.14 2.85 5.65
N ARG A 112 7.75 2.47 6.78
CA ARG A 112 8.90 1.55 6.77
C ARG A 112 8.51 0.17 6.25
N LEU A 113 7.36 -0.36 6.67
CA LEU A 113 6.84 -1.63 6.19
C LEU A 113 6.67 -1.60 4.66
N GLY A 114 6.06 -0.54 4.13
CA GLY A 114 5.83 -0.37 2.71
C GLY A 114 7.13 -0.28 1.90
N LYS A 115 8.08 0.54 2.36
CA LYS A 115 9.42 0.65 1.74
C LYS A 115 10.15 -0.70 1.69
N ASN A 116 10.13 -1.44 2.81
CA ASN A 116 10.76 -2.76 2.87
C ASN A 116 10.08 -3.77 1.95
N ALA A 117 8.74 -3.76 1.90
CA ALA A 117 7.97 -4.64 1.04
C ALA A 117 8.25 -4.38 -0.46
N TYR A 118 8.28 -3.10 -0.87
CA TYR A 118 8.68 -2.74 -2.23
C TYR A 118 10.12 -3.12 -2.56
N ARG A 119 11.04 -2.98 -1.61
CA ARG A 119 12.43 -3.43 -1.77
C ARG A 119 12.51 -4.93 -2.03
N SER A 120 11.81 -5.74 -1.23
CA SER A 120 11.76 -7.20 -1.41
C SER A 120 11.11 -7.60 -2.73
N ALA A 121 10.04 -6.92 -3.14
CA ALA A 121 9.38 -7.16 -4.43
C ALA A 121 10.31 -6.83 -5.62
N TRP A 122 11.00 -5.67 -5.56
CA TRP A 122 11.97 -5.25 -6.56
C TRP A 122 13.13 -6.25 -6.70
N GLN A 123 13.76 -6.59 -5.58
CA GLN A 123 14.91 -7.52 -5.56
C GLN A 123 14.56 -8.88 -6.16
N ALA A 124 13.32 -9.36 -5.98
CA ALA A 124 12.88 -10.64 -6.50
C ALA A 124 12.36 -10.59 -7.96
N THR A 125 12.01 -9.41 -8.47
CA THR A 125 11.52 -9.25 -9.86
C THR A 125 12.67 -9.25 -10.88
N GLY A 126 13.87 -8.83 -10.48
CA GLY A 126 15.03 -8.73 -11.37
C GLY A 126 14.80 -7.83 -12.58
N SER A 127 15.76 -7.79 -13.52
CA SER A 127 15.77 -6.91 -14.70
C SER A 127 14.63 -7.14 -15.73
N GLN A 128 13.70 -8.07 -15.46
CA GLN A 128 12.62 -8.50 -16.36
C GLN A 128 11.46 -7.49 -16.47
N GLY A 129 11.31 -6.57 -15.51
CA GLY A 129 10.19 -5.63 -15.46
C GLY A 129 10.59 -4.16 -15.64
N LYS A 130 11.28 -3.79 -16.74
CA LYS A 130 11.96 -2.49 -16.90
C LYS A 130 11.15 -1.23 -16.50
N GLY A 131 9.81 -1.22 -16.63
CA GLY A 131 8.94 -0.11 -16.23
C GLY A 131 8.51 -0.16 -14.76
N THR A 132 7.74 -1.19 -14.39
CA THR A 132 7.20 -1.35 -13.03
C THR A 132 8.30 -1.46 -11.98
N ALA A 133 9.36 -2.17 -12.31
CA ALA A 133 10.44 -2.45 -11.38
C ALA A 133 11.24 -1.18 -11.03
N ARG A 134 11.35 -0.23 -11.97
CA ARG A 134 11.91 1.12 -11.72
C ARG A 134 11.05 1.94 -10.75
N VAL A 135 9.72 1.84 -10.85
CA VAL A 135 8.81 2.52 -9.91
C VAL A 135 8.93 1.89 -8.52
N LEU A 136 9.01 0.56 -8.42
CA LEU A 136 9.21 -0.13 -7.13
C LEU A 136 10.54 0.24 -6.47
N GLU A 137 11.62 0.34 -7.25
CA GLU A 137 12.94 0.79 -6.77
C GLU A 137 12.91 2.21 -6.20
N ASP A 138 12.28 3.14 -6.91
CA ASP A 138 12.10 4.51 -6.46
C ASP A 138 11.25 4.57 -5.17
N LEU A 139 10.14 3.84 -5.13
CA LEU A 139 9.28 3.74 -3.94
C LEU A 139 9.99 3.10 -2.74
N ALA A 140 10.86 2.11 -2.96
CA ALA A 140 11.65 1.45 -1.91
C ALA A 140 12.72 2.36 -1.30
N SER A 141 13.08 3.45 -1.99
CA SER A 141 14.10 4.42 -1.60
C SER A 141 13.44 5.69 -1.05
N ASP A 142 13.23 6.70 -1.92
CA ASP A 142 12.77 8.04 -1.53
C ASP A 142 11.40 8.41 -2.12
N GLY A 143 10.84 7.56 -2.98
CA GLY A 143 9.58 7.80 -3.68
C GLY A 143 8.35 7.66 -2.79
N PHE A 144 8.40 6.82 -1.75
CA PHE A 144 7.22 6.49 -0.92
C PHE A 144 6.56 7.73 -0.30
N GLY A 145 7.35 8.58 0.35
CA GLY A 145 6.83 9.78 1.01
C GLY A 145 6.20 10.76 0.01
N ARG A 146 6.76 10.87 -1.19
CA ARG A 146 6.23 11.70 -2.28
C ARG A 146 4.92 11.13 -2.83
N ALA A 147 4.89 9.84 -3.13
CA ALA A 147 3.68 9.13 -3.54
C ALA A 147 2.56 9.27 -2.51
N ARG A 148 2.87 9.06 -1.22
CA ARG A 148 1.92 9.22 -0.11
C ARG A 148 1.32 10.63 -0.06
N ARG A 149 2.15 11.67 -0.17
CA ARG A 149 1.68 13.08 -0.17
C ARG A 149 0.81 13.40 -1.38
N ILE A 150 1.15 12.87 -2.56
CA ILE A 150 0.32 13.02 -3.77
C ILE A 150 -1.03 12.34 -3.56
N LEU A 151 -1.05 11.11 -3.05
CA LEU A 151 -2.30 10.41 -2.76
C LEU A 151 -3.15 11.14 -1.73
N ASN A 152 -2.54 11.66 -0.67
CA ASN A 152 -3.24 12.45 0.33
C ASN A 152 -3.87 13.71 -0.27
N PHE A 153 -3.10 14.47 -1.06
CA PHE A 153 -3.62 15.63 -1.78
C PHE A 153 -4.77 15.26 -2.73
N LEU A 154 -4.64 14.19 -3.52
CA LEU A 154 -5.68 13.74 -4.43
C LEU A 154 -6.94 13.33 -3.68
N THR A 155 -6.78 12.66 -2.54
CA THR A 155 -7.90 12.19 -1.72
C THR A 155 -8.64 13.38 -1.09
N ASP A 156 -7.90 14.32 -0.50
CA ASP A 156 -8.47 15.51 0.12
C ASP A 156 -9.16 16.43 -0.89
N ARG A 157 -8.62 16.53 -2.12
CA ARG A 157 -9.16 17.44 -3.14
C ARG A 157 -10.28 16.84 -3.96
N TYR A 158 -10.24 15.53 -4.24
CA TYR A 158 -11.10 14.89 -5.23
C TYR A 158 -11.91 13.69 -4.71
N LEU A 159 -11.51 13.02 -3.62
CA LEU A 159 -12.26 11.85 -3.12
C LEU A 159 -13.17 12.19 -1.94
N PHE A 160 -12.66 12.90 -0.93
CA PHE A 160 -13.45 13.23 0.26
C PHE A 160 -14.54 14.28 0.02
N PRO A 161 -14.32 15.36 -0.76
CA PRO A 161 -15.38 16.32 -1.08
C PRO A 161 -16.51 15.72 -1.93
N LEU A 162 -16.25 14.61 -2.64
CA LEU A 162 -17.27 13.90 -3.43
C LEU A 162 -17.99 12.80 -2.65
N ARG A 163 -17.57 12.50 -1.42
CA ARG A 163 -18.18 11.45 -0.59
C ARG A 163 -19.64 11.76 -0.29
N ASP A 164 -19.96 13.02 -0.05
CA ASP A 164 -21.34 13.52 0.18
C ASP A 164 -22.20 13.45 -1.10
N HIS A 165 -21.58 13.37 -2.29
CA HIS A 165 -22.27 13.21 -3.57
C HIS A 165 -22.42 11.74 -3.99
N TRP A 166 -21.54 10.85 -3.53
CA TRP A 166 -21.57 9.42 -3.85
C TRP A 166 -22.39 8.60 -2.85
N PHE A 167 -22.51 9.08 -1.62
CA PHE A 167 -23.41 8.55 -0.61
C PHE A 167 -24.21 9.72 -0.02
N PRO A 168 -25.33 10.13 -0.63
CA PRO A 168 -26.18 11.15 -0.03
C PRO A 168 -26.57 10.66 1.37
N THR A 169 -26.18 11.42 2.38
CA THR A 169 -26.67 11.21 3.74
C THR A 169 -28.17 11.44 3.66
N ALA A 170 -28.96 10.39 3.83
CA ALA A 170 -30.39 10.53 3.98
C ALA A 170 -30.63 11.45 5.18
N ALA A 171 -31.16 12.64 4.90
CA ALA A 171 -31.60 13.61 5.89
C ALA A 171 -32.86 13.11 6.61
#